data_AF-A0A8K0VAB8-F1
#
_entry.id   AF-A0A8K0VAB8-F1
#
_cell.length_a   1.000
_cell.length_b   1.000
_cell.length_c   1.000
_cell.angle_alpha   90.00
_cell.angle_beta   90.00
_cell.angle_gamma   90.00
#
_symmetry.space_group_name_H-M   'P 1'
#
loop_
_entity.id
_entity.type
_entity.pdbx_description
1 polymer ?
#
loop_
_entity_poly.entity_id
_entity_poly.type
_entity_poly.pdbx_seq_one_letter_code
_entity_poly.pdbx_strand_id
1 'polypeptide(L)' 'MTLNTSQVSYYMTQRKKGVTQHISAMKAGISVRSGRRIEKDQWSKAGARHWRTRKDPLEAVWDSMLVPLLKERPALMPT' A
#
# COMPACT_ATOMS: atom_id res chain seq x y z
N MET A 1 8.18 9.24 9.29
CA MET A 1 7.99 8.20 8.24
C MET A 1 6.55 7.72 8.34
N THR A 2 5.84 7.62 7.21
CA THR A 2 4.46 7.13 7.17
C THR A 2 4.42 5.61 7.07
N LEU A 3 3.63 4.95 7.93
CA LEU A 3 3.43 3.50 7.91
C LEU A 3 1.94 3.14 7.89
N ASN A 4 1.63 1.96 7.34
CA ASN A 4 0.28 1.40 7.41
C ASN A 4 -0.02 0.97 8.85
N THR A 5 -1.14 1.43 9.41
CA THR A 5 -1.54 1.14 10.79
C THR A 5 -1.67 -0.36 11.08
N SER A 6 -2.15 -1.16 10.12
CA SER A 6 -2.31 -2.61 10.29
C SER A 6 -0.95 -3.30 10.48
N GLN A 7 0.06 -2.90 9.70
CA GLN A 7 1.42 -3.42 9.83
C GLN A 7 2.03 -3.06 11.19
N VAL A 8 1.81 -1.83 11.66
CA VAL A 8 2.31 -1.39 12.98
C VAL A 8 1.62 -2.13 14.12
N SER A 9 0.30 -2.28 14.07
CA SER A 9 -0.46 -3.02 15.09
C SER A 9 0.02 -4.47 15.20
N TYR A 10 0.21 -5.13 14.06
CA TYR A 10 0.71 -6.50 14.03
C TYR A 10 2.15 -6.59 14.54
N TYR A 11 3.05 -5.68 14.13
CA TYR A 11 4.40 -5.57 14.67
C TYR A 11 4.40 -5.46 16.19
N MET A 12 3.61 -4.53 16.75
CA MET A 12 3.52 -4.31 18.20
C MET A 12 2.96 -5.54 18.92
N THR A 13 2.02 -6.25 18.31
CA THR A 13 1.49 -7.52 18.85
C THR A 13 2.59 -8.57 18.96
N GLN A 14 3.45 -8.71 17.95
CA GLN A 14 4.59 -9.65 18.00
C GLN A 14 5.60 -9.22 19.07
N ARG A 15 5.87 -7.91 19.21
CA ARG A 15 6.78 -7.40 20.24
C ARG A 15 6.26 -7.66 21.65
N LYS A 16 4.95 -7.52 21.88
CA LYS A 16 4.30 -7.89 23.16
C LYS A 16 4.42 -9.38 23.48
N LYS A 17 4.54 -10.25 22.48
CA LYS A 17 4.80 -11.69 22.64
C LYS A 17 6.28 -12.03 22.93
N GLY A 18 7.14 -11.04 23.09
CA GLY A 18 8.58 -11.24 23.35
C GLY A 18 9.40 -11.62 22.10
N VAL A 19 8.81 -11.59 20.90
CA VAL A 19 9.51 -11.90 19.65
C VAL A 19 10.55 -10.82 19.35
N THR A 20 11.73 -11.19 18.85
CA THR A 20 12.79 -10.23 18.52
C THR A 20 12.35 -9.23 17.45
N GLN A 21 12.90 -8.01 17.51
CA GLN A 21 12.58 -6.94 16.56
C GLN A 21 12.75 -7.38 15.10
N HIS A 22 13.80 -8.12 14.79
CA HIS A 22 14.06 -8.62 13.44
C HIS A 22 12.92 -9.52 12.95
N ILE A 23 12.53 -10.51 13.75
CA ILE A 23 11.45 -11.45 13.41
C ILE A 23 10.10 -10.73 13.37
N SER A 24 9.83 -9.81 14.31
CA SER A 24 8.59 -9.02 14.30
C SER A 24 8.48 -8.14 13.05
N ALA A 25 9.58 -7.50 12.62
CA ALA A 25 9.60 -6.67 11.42
C ALA A 25 9.38 -7.50 10.16
N MET A 26 10.06 -8.64 10.04
CA MET A 26 9.86 -9.61 8.95
C MET A 26 8.40 -10.08 8.89
N LYS A 27 7.84 -10.53 10.03
CA LYS A 27 6.45 -10.99 10.10
C LYS A 27 5.45 -9.91 9.71
N ALA A 28 5.72 -8.65 10.07
CA ALA A 28 4.86 -7.51 9.74
C ALA A 28 5.07 -6.95 8.32
N GLY A 29 6.02 -7.48 7.54
CA GLY A 29 6.33 -7.00 6.20
C GLY A 29 6.91 -5.58 6.20
N ILE A 30 7.67 -5.21 7.24
CA ILE A 30 8.32 -3.90 7.34
C ILE A 30 9.82 -4.06 7.54
N SER A 31 10.58 -3.01 7.21
CA SER A 31 12.02 -3.01 7.48
C SER A 31 12.31 -3.01 8.99
N VAL A 32 13.44 -3.60 9.40
CA VAL A 32 13.93 -3.54 10.79
C VAL A 32 14.13 -2.09 11.24
N ARG A 33 14.54 -1.19 10.34
CA ARG A 33 14.65 0.25 10.62
C ARG A 33 13.29 0.88 10.94
N SER A 34 12.22 0.46 10.27
CA SER A 34 10.85 0.86 10.58
C SER A 34 10.44 0.39 11.97
N GLY A 35 10.75 -0.88 12.32
CA GLY A 35 10.55 -1.42 13.66
C GLY A 35 11.22 -0.57 14.76
N ARG A 36 12.49 -0.20 14.56
CA ARG A 36 13.22 0.71 15.47
C ARG A 36 12.57 2.08 15.62
N ARG A 37 12.00 2.62 14.54
CA ARG A 37 11.28 3.91 14.59
C ARG A 37 9.94 3.79 15.29
N ILE A 38 9.21 2.68 15.11
CA ILE A 38 7.97 2.41 15.84
C ILE A 38 8.24 2.39 17.35
N GLU A 39 9.29 1.68 17.78
CA GLU A 39 9.64 1.59 19.21
C GLU A 39 10.08 2.92 19.83
N LYS A 40 10.65 3.82 19.02
CA LYS A 40 11.03 5.18 19.45
C LYS A 40 9.92 6.21 19.28
N ASP A 41 8.72 5.77 18.87
CA ASP A 41 7.58 6.64 18.53
C ASP A 41 7.90 7.69 17.44
N GLN A 42 8.83 7.36 16.54
CA GLN A 42 9.29 8.22 15.43
C GLN A 42 8.58 7.89 14.10
N TRP A 43 7.28 7.65 14.14
CA TRP A 43 6.47 7.27 12.99
C TRP A 43 5.12 7.98 12.99
N SER A 44 4.47 8.01 11.84
CA SER A 44 3.12 8.55 11.69
C SER A 44 2.28 7.64 10.80
N LYS A 45 0.95 7.70 10.95
CA LYS A 45 0.03 6.97 10.07
C LYS A 45 0.17 7.49 8.64
N ALA A 46 0.24 6.57 7.68
CA ALA A 46 0.10 6.92 6.27
C ALA A 46 -1.30 7.50 6.03
N GLY A 47 -1.35 8.79 5.69
CA GLY A 47 -2.57 9.44 5.27
C GLY A 47 -3.00 8.97 3.88
N ALA A 48 -4.31 8.99 3.62
CA ALA A 48 -4.83 8.85 2.27
C ALA A 48 -4.38 10.06 1.44
N ARG A 49 -3.80 9.83 0.26
CA ARG A 49 -3.51 10.92 -0.67
C ARG A 49 -4.79 11.25 -1.42
N HIS A 50 -5.16 12.53 -1.46
CA HIS A 50 -6.29 13.00 -2.26
C HIS A 50 -5.95 13.10 -3.76
N TRP A 51 -4.67 13.04 -4.15
CA TRP A 51 -4.21 13.25 -5.51
C TRP A 51 -3.46 12.04 -6.06
N ARG A 52 -3.65 11.77 -7.36
CA ARG A 52 -2.88 10.76 -8.11
C ARG A 52 -1.53 11.34 -8.49
N THR A 53 -0.45 10.59 -8.26
CA THR A 53 0.92 11.04 -8.59
C THR A 53 1.20 11.02 -10.10
N ARG A 54 0.37 10.33 -10.89
CA ARG A 54 0.48 10.29 -12.35
C ARG A 54 -0.86 10.64 -12.97
N LYS A 55 -0.80 11.33 -14.12
CA LYS A 55 -1.95 11.50 -15.01
C LYS A 55 -2.46 10.12 -15.42
N ASP A 56 -3.75 10.02 -15.71
CA ASP A 56 -4.33 8.76 -16.15
C ASP A 56 -3.82 8.44 -17.57
N PRO A 57 -3.10 7.32 -17.76
CA PRO A 57 -2.53 6.96 -19.07
C PRO A 57 -3.60 6.72 -20.14
N LEU A 58 -4.86 6.48 -19.76
CA LEU A 58 -5.96 6.19 -20.67
C LEU A 58 -6.90 7.38 -20.87
N GLU A 59 -6.68 8.51 -20.18
CA GLU A 59 -7.57 9.68 -20.22
C GLU A 59 -7.89 10.13 -21.65
N ALA A 60 -6.88 10.20 -22.51
CA ALA A 60 -7.02 10.66 -23.89
C ALA A 60 -7.79 9.69 -24.81
N VAL A 61 -7.87 8.41 -24.44
CA VAL A 61 -8.45 7.34 -25.28
C VAL A 61 -9.70 6.71 -24.67
N TRP A 62 -10.06 7.10 -23.44
CA TRP A 62 -11.13 6.47 -22.68
C TRP A 62 -12.48 6.58 -23.39
N ASP A 63 -12.94 7.81 -23.62
CA ASP A 63 -14.25 8.06 -24.24
C ASP A 63 -14.28 7.77 -25.75
N SER A 64 -13.15 8.01 -26.43
CA SER A 64 -13.06 7.91 -27.89
C SER A 64 -12.83 6.49 -28.39
N MET A 65 -12.11 5.64 -27.63
CA MET A 65 -11.73 4.31 -28.07
C MET A 65 -12.21 3.20 -27.13
N LEU A 66 -11.95 3.32 -25.83
CA LEU A 66 -12.21 2.24 -24.89
C LEU A 66 -13.71 2.04 -24.61
N VAL A 67 -14.46 3.13 -24.42
CA VAL A 67 -15.90 3.04 -24.16
C VAL A 67 -16.67 2.39 -25.33
N PRO A 68 -16.48 2.79 -26.60
CA PRO A 68 -17.11 2.09 -27.73
C PRO A 68 -16.70 0.62 -27.82
N LEU A 69 -15.41 0.32 -27.65
CA LEU A 69 -14.88 -1.04 -27.75
C LEU A 69 -15.47 -1.96 -26.68
N LEU A 70 -15.58 -1.48 -25.43
CA LEU A 70 -16.18 -2.23 -24.32
C LEU A 70 -17.69 -2.41 -24.47
N LYS A 71 -18.39 -1.46 -25.11
CA LYS A 71 -19.81 -1.61 -25.45
C LYS A 71 -20.04 -2.67 -26.52
N GLU A 72 -19.19 -2.71 -27.54
CA GLU A 72 -19.27 -3.73 -28.61
C GLU A 72 -18.91 -5.11 -28.06
N ARG A 73 -17.87 -5.19 -27.22
CA ARG A 73 -17.29 -6.45 -26.73
C ARG A 73 -17.12 -6.40 -25.22
N PRO A 74 -18.21 -6.66 -24.45
CA PRO A 74 -18.18 -6.55 -22.99
C PRO A 74 -17.26 -7.59 -22.32
N ALA A 75 -16.93 -8.68 -23.01
CA ALA A 75 -15.99 -9.71 -22.55
C ALA A 75 -14.60 -9.56 -23.21
N LEU A 76 -14.13 -8.32 -23.44
CA LEU A 76 -12.82 -8.07 -24.03
C LEU A 76 -11.72 -8.70 -23.17
N MET A 77 -10.92 -9.60 -23.74
CA MET A 77 -9.76 -10.19 -23.08
C MET A 77 -8.47 -9.60 -23.65
N PRO A 78 -7.42 -9.46 -22.82
CA PRO A 78 -6.09 -9.15 -23.34
C PRO A 78 -5.66 -10.28 -24.27
N THR A 79 -5.11 -9.91 -25.43
CA THR A 79 -4.53 -10.86 -26.40
C THR A 79 -3.11 -11.23 -25.99
#